data_AF-A0A8J7ZA96-F1
#
_entry.id   AF-A0A8J7ZA96-F1
#
_cell.length_a   1.000
_cell.length_b   1.000
_cell.length_c   1.000
_cell.angle_alpha   90.00
_cell.angle_beta   90.00
_cell.angle_gamma   90.00
#
_symmetry.space_group_name_H-M   'P 1'
#
loop_
_entity.id
_entity.type
_entity.pdbx_description
1 polymer ?
#
loop_
_entity_poly.entity_id
_entity_poly.type
_entity_poly.pdbx_seq_one_letter_code
_entity_poly.pdbx_strand_id
1 'polypeptide(L)'
;MSEFEPPKTPKVELEDPQKDKELAELREKAANLEKDVSEKSEKIKSLETDLAAREEKLSQVNQELNTSQDELIQLRASETSNKESIKDLEHRLSQKELEITRLEGSVEDLSIAKKKIEDLQKEYKKLEEEMRAFQKIAENEPRFIILKDLQEFGEMRLNQVSMKAGVSPAQAKRWLEELERAGLIEIHGEGRDSNPLVSIKK
;
A
#
# COMPACT_ATOMS: atom_id res chain seq x y z
N MET A 1 -127.09 40.83 -76.62
CA MET A 1 -127.29 40.15 -75.32
C MET A 1 -126.85 38.72 -75.49
N SER A 2 -125.79 38.31 -74.79
CA SER A 2 -125.42 36.90 -74.60
C SER A 2 -124.77 36.85 -73.22
N GLU A 3 -125.47 36.22 -72.28
CA GLU A 3 -125.05 36.03 -70.89
C GLU A 3 -123.79 35.15 -70.87
N PHE A 4 -122.76 35.59 -70.13
CA PHE A 4 -121.59 34.78 -69.81
C PHE A 4 -121.66 34.44 -68.33
N GLU A 5 -121.87 33.16 -68.02
CA GLU A 5 -121.83 32.62 -66.66
C GLU A 5 -120.41 32.75 -66.05
N PRO A 6 -120.30 32.99 -64.73
CA PRO A 6 -119.01 33.15 -64.08
C PRO A 6 -118.26 31.80 -63.94
N PRO A 7 -116.92 31.80 -63.95
CA PRO A 7 -116.14 30.57 -63.82
C PRO A 7 -116.25 30.01 -62.41
N LYS A 8 -116.51 28.70 -62.32
CA LYS A 8 -116.48 27.93 -61.08
C LYS A 8 -115.09 28.02 -60.44
N THR A 9 -115.05 28.35 -59.16
CA THR A 9 -113.84 28.26 -58.34
C THR A 9 -113.30 26.82 -58.33
N PRO A 10 -111.98 26.60 -58.46
CA PRO A 10 -111.40 25.27 -58.38
C PRO A 10 -111.63 24.68 -56.98
N LYS A 11 -112.12 23.44 -56.94
CA LYS A 11 -112.18 22.62 -55.73
C LYS A 11 -110.75 22.45 -55.21
N VAL A 12 -110.54 22.84 -53.95
CA VAL A 12 -109.38 22.50 -53.13
C VAL A 12 -109.17 20.97 -53.23
N GLU A 13 -108.08 20.55 -53.86
CA GLU A 13 -107.62 19.16 -53.81
C GLU A 13 -107.36 18.82 -52.34
N LEU A 14 -108.10 17.83 -51.83
CA LEU A 14 -107.88 17.26 -50.52
C LEU A 14 -106.54 16.51 -50.57
N GLU A 15 -105.56 17.01 -49.81
CA GLU A 15 -104.23 16.40 -49.64
C GLU A 15 -104.35 14.90 -49.27
N ASP A 16 -103.49 14.06 -49.87
CA ASP A 16 -103.48 12.60 -49.73
C ASP A 16 -102.83 12.17 -48.39
N PRO A 17 -103.61 11.72 -47.39
CA PRO A 17 -103.14 11.53 -46.02
C PRO A 17 -102.13 10.38 -45.85
N GLN A 18 -101.93 9.52 -46.86
CA GLN A 18 -100.89 8.49 -46.82
C GLN A 18 -99.48 9.05 -47.08
N LYS A 19 -99.35 10.04 -47.97
CA LYS A 19 -98.06 10.70 -48.24
C LYS A 19 -97.58 11.49 -47.03
N ASP A 20 -98.50 12.14 -46.31
CA ASP A 20 -98.15 12.89 -45.09
C ASP A 20 -97.62 11.98 -43.97
N LYS A 21 -98.13 10.75 -43.87
CA LYS A 21 -97.62 9.74 -42.93
C LYS A 21 -96.21 9.27 -43.29
N GLU A 22 -95.97 8.89 -44.54
CA GLU A 22 -94.62 8.49 -44.98
C GLU A 22 -93.61 9.64 -44.81
N LEU A 23 -94.01 10.87 -45.10
CA LEU A 23 -93.17 12.05 -44.92
C LEU A 23 -92.85 12.29 -43.43
N ALA A 24 -93.82 12.05 -42.53
CA ALA A 24 -93.62 12.14 -41.09
C ALA A 24 -92.66 11.06 -40.56
N GLU A 25 -92.81 9.80 -41.00
CA GLU A 25 -91.90 8.70 -40.63
C GLU A 25 -90.47 8.93 -41.13
N LEU A 26 -90.31 9.45 -42.36
CA LEU A 26 -89.00 9.82 -42.89
C LEU A 26 -88.37 10.98 -42.11
N ARG A 27 -89.15 11.98 -41.69
CA ARG A 27 -88.67 13.08 -40.85
C ARG A 27 -88.23 12.58 -39.47
N GLU A 28 -89.00 11.68 -38.86
CA GLU A 28 -88.62 11.07 -37.58
C GLU A 28 -87.34 10.26 -37.70
N LYS A 29 -87.21 9.46 -38.77
CA LYS A 29 -85.99 8.69 -39.05
C LYS A 29 -84.79 9.60 -39.30
N ALA A 30 -84.96 10.69 -40.04
CA ALA A 30 -83.92 11.69 -40.27
C ALA A 30 -83.46 12.34 -38.96
N ALA A 31 -84.41 12.75 -38.10
CA ALA A 31 -84.11 13.32 -36.79
C ALA A 31 -83.35 12.33 -35.88
N ASN A 32 -83.73 11.05 -35.88
CA ASN A 32 -83.03 10.01 -35.13
C ASN A 32 -81.60 9.78 -35.65
N LEU A 33 -81.41 9.75 -36.98
CA LEU A 33 -80.08 9.64 -37.58
C LEU A 33 -79.21 10.87 -37.29
N GLU A 34 -79.76 12.08 -37.31
CA GLU A 34 -79.05 13.30 -36.93
C GLU A 34 -78.58 13.25 -35.47
N LYS A 35 -79.44 12.76 -34.57
CA LYS A 35 -79.09 12.55 -33.17
C LYS A 35 -77.95 11.54 -33.02
N ASP A 36 -78.05 10.38 -33.67
CA ASP A 36 -77.01 9.34 -33.65
C ASP A 36 -75.67 9.86 -34.19
N VAL A 37 -75.70 10.64 -35.27
CA VAL A 37 -74.51 11.28 -35.86
C VAL A 37 -73.90 12.28 -34.89
N SER A 38 -74.72 13.09 -34.21
CA SER A 38 -74.24 14.04 -33.20
C SER A 38 -73.56 13.32 -32.03
N GLU A 39 -74.19 12.28 -31.48
CA GLU A 39 -73.63 11.49 -30.37
C GLU A 39 -72.31 10.79 -30.76
N LYS A 40 -72.24 10.21 -31.97
CA LYS A 40 -71.01 9.61 -32.49
C LYS A 40 -69.91 10.66 -32.72
N SER A 41 -70.26 11.85 -33.21
CA SER A 41 -69.32 12.96 -33.40
C SER A 41 -68.70 13.42 -32.09
N GLU A 42 -69.52 13.56 -31.04
CA GLU A 42 -69.02 13.86 -29.69
C GLU A 42 -68.12 12.74 -29.15
N LYS A 43 -68.48 11.48 -29.38
CA LYS A 43 -67.67 10.35 -28.96
C LYS A 43 -66.31 10.31 -29.66
N ILE A 44 -66.25 10.62 -30.97
CA ILE A 44 -65.01 10.71 -31.74
C ILE A 44 -64.10 11.80 -31.14
N LYS A 45 -64.62 13.00 -30.89
CA LYS A 45 -63.85 14.10 -30.28
C LYS A 45 -63.27 13.72 -28.91
N SER A 46 -64.06 13.01 -28.09
CA SER A 46 -63.58 12.49 -26.81
C SER A 46 -62.44 11.48 -26.98
N LEU A 47 -62.55 10.56 -27.93
CA LEU A 47 -61.51 9.57 -28.20
C LEU A 47 -60.24 10.20 -28.78
N GLU A 48 -60.37 11.22 -29.63
CA GLU A 48 -59.23 11.99 -30.15
C GLU A 48 -58.48 12.71 -29.03
N THR A 49 -59.22 13.29 -28.08
CA THR A 49 -58.64 13.94 -26.89
C THR A 49 -57.90 12.93 -26.02
N ASP A 50 -58.50 11.76 -25.77
CA ASP A 50 -57.88 10.69 -25.01
C ASP A 50 -56.61 10.15 -25.71
N LEU A 51 -56.65 10.00 -27.03
CA LEU A 51 -55.52 9.56 -27.84
C LEU A 51 -54.34 10.54 -27.73
N ALA A 52 -54.59 11.84 -27.90
CA ALA A 52 -53.56 12.86 -27.76
C ALA A 52 -52.93 12.84 -26.36
N ALA A 53 -53.73 12.68 -25.30
CA ALA A 53 -53.22 12.57 -23.94
C ALA A 53 -52.39 11.30 -23.71
N ARG A 54 -52.69 10.20 -24.41
CA ARG A 54 -51.89 8.95 -24.37
C ARG A 54 -50.58 9.09 -25.12
N GLU A 55 -50.59 9.76 -26.27
CA GLU A 55 -49.38 10.04 -27.06
C GLU A 55 -48.40 10.92 -26.27
N GLU A 56 -48.90 11.94 -25.58
CA GLU A 56 -48.07 12.80 -24.72
C GLU A 56 -47.43 11.99 -23.58
N LYS A 57 -48.21 11.15 -22.88
CA LYS A 57 -47.68 10.26 -21.83
C LYS A 57 -46.64 9.29 -22.38
N LEU A 58 -46.86 8.72 -23.57
CA LEU A 58 -45.91 7.82 -24.20
C LEU A 58 -44.60 8.54 -24.53
N SER A 59 -44.68 9.78 -25.00
CA SER A 59 -43.50 10.63 -25.21
C SER A 59 -42.73 10.88 -23.91
N GLN A 60 -43.42 11.20 -22.81
CA GLN A 60 -42.78 11.43 -21.50
C GLN A 60 -42.08 10.17 -20.98
N VAL A 61 -42.77 9.02 -21.00
CA VAL A 61 -42.18 7.74 -20.58
C VAL A 61 -40.96 7.36 -21.42
N ASN A 62 -40.98 7.63 -22.73
CA ASN A 62 -39.81 7.40 -23.58
C ASN A 62 -38.62 8.28 -23.21
N GLN A 63 -38.86 9.54 -22.80
CA GLN A 63 -37.79 10.43 -22.32
C GLN A 63 -37.21 9.95 -21.00
N GLU A 64 -38.05 9.51 -20.06
CA GLU A 64 -37.61 8.93 -18.78
C GLU A 64 -36.81 7.63 -18.99
N LEU A 65 -37.25 6.79 -19.93
CA LEU A 65 -36.56 5.55 -20.28
C LEU A 65 -35.16 5.82 -20.84
N ASN A 66 -35.03 6.79 -21.74
CA ASN A 66 -33.74 7.17 -22.31
C ASN A 66 -32.80 7.72 -21.24
N THR A 67 -33.30 8.62 -20.37
CA THR A 67 -32.52 9.14 -19.23
C THR A 67 -32.04 8.01 -18.32
N SER A 68 -32.91 7.07 -17.98
CA SER A 68 -32.57 5.91 -17.14
C SER A 68 -31.54 4.99 -17.81
N GLN A 69 -31.58 4.84 -19.13
CA GLN A 69 -30.59 4.08 -19.89
C GLN A 69 -29.22 4.75 -19.85
N ASP A 70 -29.16 6.07 -19.99
CA ASP A 70 -27.91 6.82 -19.91
C ASP A 70 -27.29 6.74 -18.50
N GLU A 71 -28.11 6.86 -17.45
CA GLU A 71 -27.67 6.67 -16.06
C GLU A 71 -27.11 5.27 -15.82
N LEU A 72 -27.76 4.22 -16.36
CA LEU A 72 -27.27 2.85 -16.26
C LEU A 72 -25.92 2.66 -16.96
N ILE A 73 -25.71 3.30 -18.11
CA ILE A 73 -24.42 3.27 -18.82
C ILE A 73 -23.33 3.92 -17.96
N GLN A 74 -23.61 5.08 -17.35
CA GLN A 74 -22.66 5.77 -16.47
C GLN A 74 -22.34 4.94 -15.21
N LEU A 75 -23.35 4.34 -14.59
CA LEU A 75 -23.16 3.47 -13.43
C LEU A 75 -22.29 2.26 -13.76
N ARG A 76 -22.49 1.61 -14.91
CA ARG A 76 -21.65 0.49 -15.36
C ARG A 76 -20.20 0.90 -15.62
N ALA A 77 -19.99 2.09 -16.19
CA ALA A 77 -18.65 2.63 -16.39
C ALA A 77 -17.95 2.88 -15.05
N SER A 78 -18.65 3.49 -14.10
CA SER A 78 -18.16 3.72 -12.73
C SER A 78 -17.85 2.41 -12.00
N GLU A 79 -18.74 1.41 -12.11
CA GLU A 79 -18.52 0.08 -11.52
C GLU A 79 -17.25 -0.58 -12.06
N THR A 80 -17.02 -0.47 -13.38
CA THR A 80 -15.82 -1.02 -14.03
C THR A 80 -14.55 -0.34 -13.52
N SER A 81 -14.54 1.00 -13.47
CA SER A 81 -13.42 1.78 -12.92
C SER A 81 -13.13 1.45 -11.46
N ASN A 82 -14.17 1.30 -10.64
CA ASN A 82 -14.03 0.92 -9.24
C ASN A 82 -13.44 -0.49 -9.08
N LYS A 83 -13.85 -1.45 -9.91
CA LYS A 83 -13.27 -2.80 -9.91
C LYS A 83 -11.79 -2.80 -10.25
N GLU A 84 -11.36 -1.97 -11.20
CA GLU A 84 -9.94 -1.82 -11.53
C GLU A 84 -9.15 -1.18 -10.37
N SER A 85 -9.72 -0.15 -9.75
CA SER A 85 -9.12 0.51 -8.58
C SER A 85 -8.97 -0.44 -7.39
N ILE A 86 -9.98 -1.29 -7.14
CA ILE A 86 -9.92 -2.32 -6.09
C ILE A 86 -8.78 -3.30 -6.38
N LYS A 87 -8.64 -3.79 -7.62
CA LYS A 87 -7.55 -4.70 -8.00
C LYS A 87 -6.17 -4.08 -7.80
N ASP A 88 -5.99 -2.79 -8.13
CA ASP A 88 -4.74 -2.08 -7.87
C ASP A 88 -4.43 -2.00 -6.38
N LEU A 89 -5.44 -1.65 -5.56
CA LEU A 89 -5.30 -1.59 -4.11
C LEU A 89 -4.95 -2.95 -3.50
N GLU A 90 -5.61 -4.02 -3.93
CA GLU A 90 -5.31 -5.39 -3.52
C GLU A 90 -3.86 -5.78 -3.87
N HIS A 91 -3.39 -5.43 -5.07
CA HIS A 91 -2.01 -5.68 -5.47
C HIS A 91 -1.01 -4.94 -4.58
N ARG A 92 -1.25 -3.65 -4.32
CA ARG A 92 -0.40 -2.82 -3.46
C ARG A 92 -0.39 -3.31 -2.02
N LEU A 93 -1.54 -3.77 -1.51
CA LEU A 93 -1.64 -4.36 -0.17
C LEU A 93 -0.77 -5.61 -0.06
N SER A 94 -0.87 -6.53 -1.05
CA SER A 94 -0.05 -7.74 -1.07
C SER A 94 1.46 -7.44 -1.13
N GLN A 95 1.88 -6.42 -1.89
CA GLN A 95 3.27 -5.98 -1.89
C GLN A 95 3.73 -5.47 -0.52
N LYS A 96 2.86 -4.74 0.19
CA LYS A 96 3.16 -4.23 1.54
C LYS A 96 3.24 -5.33 2.58
N GLU A 97 2.40 -6.36 2.48
CA GLU A 97 2.48 -7.54 3.34
C GLU A 97 3.82 -8.27 3.18
N LEU A 98 4.29 -8.45 1.94
CA LEU A 98 5.61 -9.03 1.67
C LEU A 98 6.76 -8.19 2.24
N GLU A 99 6.67 -6.86 2.14
CA GLU A 99 7.64 -5.95 2.72
C GLU A 99 7.69 -6.07 4.24
N ILE A 100 6.52 -6.16 4.90
CA ILE A 100 6.41 -6.37 6.35
C ILE A 100 7.07 -7.69 6.75
N THR A 101 6.75 -8.81 6.08
CA THR A 101 7.37 -10.11 6.40
C THR A 101 8.89 -10.07 6.25
N ARG A 102 9.42 -9.36 5.25
CA ARG A 102 10.86 -9.19 5.06
C ARG A 102 11.50 -8.36 6.19
N LEU A 103 10.82 -7.29 6.62
CA LEU A 103 11.29 -6.45 7.72
C LEU A 103 11.27 -7.21 9.05
N GLU A 104 10.22 -8.00 9.31
CA GLU A 104 10.13 -8.87 10.48
C GLU A 104 11.30 -9.85 10.54
N GLY A 105 11.64 -10.51 9.43
CA GLY A 105 12.83 -11.37 9.35
C GLY A 105 14.13 -10.61 9.63
N SER A 106 14.27 -9.40 9.10
CA SER A 106 15.46 -8.56 9.33
C SER A 106 15.59 -8.14 10.80
N VAL A 107 14.47 -7.88 11.48
CA VAL A 107 14.47 -7.55 12.92
C VAL A 107 14.91 -8.74 13.76
N GLU A 108 14.47 -9.96 13.42
CA GLU A 108 14.91 -11.19 14.09
C GLU A 108 16.43 -11.40 13.92
N ASP A 109 16.94 -11.26 12.70
CA ASP A 109 18.38 -11.37 12.42
C ASP A 109 19.20 -10.35 13.23
N LEU A 110 18.72 -9.10 13.33
CA LEU A 110 19.35 -8.06 14.15
C LEU A 110 19.33 -8.41 15.65
N SER A 111 18.25 -9.01 16.14
CA SER A 111 18.13 -9.46 17.52
C SER A 111 19.18 -10.54 17.85
N ILE A 112 19.34 -11.52 16.94
CA ILE A 112 20.36 -12.57 17.05
C ILE A 112 21.77 -11.96 17.03
N ALA A 113 22.04 -11.06 16.08
CA ALA A 113 23.33 -10.38 15.96
C ALA A 113 23.66 -9.57 17.22
N LYS A 114 22.68 -8.85 17.78
CA LYS A 114 22.84 -8.10 19.03
C LYS A 114 23.24 -9.02 20.18
N LYS A 115 22.57 -10.16 20.35
CA LYS A 115 22.91 -11.13 21.40
C LYS A 115 24.33 -11.66 21.23
N LYS A 116 24.75 -11.96 19.99
CA LYS A 116 26.11 -12.42 19.71
C LYS A 116 27.17 -11.36 20.05
N ILE A 117 26.89 -10.10 19.77
CA ILE A 117 27.76 -8.98 20.16
C ILE A 117 27.86 -8.88 21.68
N GLU A 118 26.74 -8.97 22.41
CA GLU A 118 26.74 -8.95 23.87
C GLU A 118 27.58 -10.08 24.48
N ASP A 119 27.50 -11.28 23.91
CA ASP A 119 28.30 -12.42 24.36
C ASP A 119 29.80 -12.22 24.06
N LEU A 120 30.14 -11.75 22.85
CA LEU A 120 31.53 -11.41 22.50
C LEU A 120 32.10 -10.30 23.37
N GLN A 121 31.30 -9.31 23.76
CA GLN A 121 31.73 -8.25 24.67
C GLN A 121 32.09 -8.79 26.06
N LYS A 122 31.33 -9.77 26.57
CA LYS A 122 31.66 -10.45 27.84
C LYS A 122 32.97 -11.23 27.74
N GLU A 123 33.16 -11.97 26.65
CA GLU A 123 34.40 -12.71 26.39
C GLU A 123 35.60 -11.77 26.30
N TYR A 124 35.47 -10.66 25.56
CA TYR A 124 36.52 -9.66 25.43
C TYR A 124 36.90 -9.06 26.78
N LYS A 125 35.91 -8.69 27.61
CA LYS A 125 36.17 -8.14 28.94
C LYS A 125 36.91 -9.13 29.84
N LYS A 126 36.52 -10.41 29.79
CA LYS A 126 37.20 -11.47 30.53
C LYS A 126 38.66 -11.61 30.09
N LEU A 127 38.90 -11.62 28.78
CA LEU A 127 40.25 -11.71 28.23
C LEU A 127 41.09 -10.48 28.60
N GLU A 128 40.50 -9.28 28.62
CA GLU A 128 41.16 -8.06 29.05
C GLU A 128 41.58 -8.14 30.53
N GLU A 129 40.71 -8.66 31.40
CA GLU A 129 41.02 -8.87 32.82
C GLU A 129 42.14 -9.91 33.01
N GLU A 130 42.11 -11.01 32.26
CA GLU A 130 43.17 -12.02 32.25
C GLU A 130 44.50 -11.42 31.79
N MET A 131 44.50 -10.65 30.70
CA MET A 131 45.70 -9.97 30.19
C MET A 131 46.28 -8.99 31.21
N ARG A 132 45.44 -8.21 31.91
CA ARG A 132 45.89 -7.32 32.99
C ARG A 132 46.50 -8.10 34.15
N ALA A 133 45.95 -9.27 34.50
CA ALA A 133 46.51 -10.12 35.53
C ALA A 133 47.89 -10.65 35.13
N PHE A 134 48.05 -11.14 33.90
CA PHE A 134 49.34 -11.56 33.36
C PHE A 134 50.34 -10.42 33.32
N GLN A 135 49.93 -9.22 32.90
CA GLN A 135 50.79 -8.05 32.87
C GLN A 135 51.31 -7.70 34.27
N LYS A 136 50.45 -7.71 35.30
CA LYS A 136 50.89 -7.47 36.69
C LYS A 136 51.88 -8.52 37.19
N ILE A 137 51.70 -9.78 36.81
CA ILE A 137 52.66 -10.84 37.17
C ILE A 137 53.99 -10.59 36.46
N ALA A 138 53.95 -10.29 35.15
CA ALA A 138 55.13 -9.99 34.36
C ALA A 138 55.89 -8.76 34.86
N GLU A 139 55.20 -7.67 35.22
CA GLU A 139 55.83 -6.44 35.75
C GLU A 139 56.64 -6.67 37.04
N ASN A 140 56.29 -7.69 37.82
CA ASN A 140 57.02 -8.08 39.03
C ASN A 140 58.03 -9.21 38.79
N GLU A 141 58.10 -9.73 37.56
CA GLU A 141 59.01 -10.80 37.19
C GLU A 141 60.38 -10.17 36.85
N PRO A 142 61.47 -10.56 37.54
CA PRO A 142 62.74 -9.89 37.40
C PRO A 142 63.38 -9.95 36.00
N ARG A 143 63.20 -11.06 35.26
CA ARG A 143 63.64 -11.19 33.86
C ARG A 143 62.88 -10.22 32.95
N PHE A 144 61.58 -10.01 33.19
CA PHE A 144 60.81 -9.01 32.45
C PHE A 144 61.27 -7.57 32.74
N ILE A 145 61.61 -7.24 33.99
CA ILE A 145 62.20 -5.94 34.35
C ILE A 145 63.52 -5.73 33.59
N ILE A 146 64.37 -6.76 33.56
CA ILE A 146 65.64 -6.72 32.83
C ILE A 146 65.42 -6.49 31.33
N LEU A 147 64.46 -7.19 30.71
CA LEU A 147 64.12 -6.99 29.30
C LEU A 147 63.59 -5.58 29.02
N LYS A 148 62.73 -5.05 29.89
CA LYS A 148 62.20 -3.69 29.77
C LYS A 148 63.30 -2.64 29.87
N ASP A 149 64.20 -2.78 30.85
CA ASP A 149 65.36 -1.90 30.99
C ASP A 149 66.29 -2.01 29.77
N LEU A 150 66.57 -3.21 29.26
CA LEU A 150 67.36 -3.37 28.04
C LEU A 150 66.68 -2.77 26.80
N GLN A 151 65.34 -2.77 26.74
CA GLN A 151 64.59 -2.12 25.65
C GLN A 151 64.68 -0.59 25.72
N GLU A 152 64.68 -0.03 26.93
CA GLU A 152 64.76 1.42 27.16
C GLU A 152 66.20 1.95 27.01
N PHE A 153 67.18 1.22 27.54
CA PHE A 153 68.58 1.65 27.62
C PHE A 153 69.50 1.03 26.55
N GLY A 154 69.01 0.05 25.78
CA GLY A 154 69.71 -0.62 24.68
C GLY A 154 70.72 -1.67 25.14
N GLU A 155 71.72 -1.26 25.92
CA GLU A 155 72.78 -2.14 26.42
C GLU A 155 73.06 -1.89 27.91
N MET A 156 73.28 -2.96 28.67
CA MET A 156 73.55 -2.88 30.10
C MET A 156 74.60 -3.87 30.55
N ARG A 157 75.45 -3.48 31.50
CA ARG A 157 76.41 -4.40 32.13
C ARG A 157 75.73 -5.25 33.22
N LEU A 158 76.22 -6.46 33.45
CA LEU A 158 75.71 -7.38 34.49
C LEU A 158 75.51 -6.72 35.86
N ASN A 159 76.45 -5.89 36.30
CA ASN A 159 76.32 -5.18 37.58
C ASN A 159 75.19 -4.12 37.55
N GLN A 160 74.96 -3.45 36.42
CA GLN A 160 73.84 -2.52 36.25
C GLN A 160 72.50 -3.26 36.23
N VAL A 161 72.46 -4.43 35.56
CA VAL A 161 71.31 -5.34 35.56
C VAL A 161 71.00 -5.82 36.99
N SER A 162 72.02 -6.28 37.71
CA SER A 162 71.93 -6.73 39.11
C SER A 162 71.42 -5.64 40.05
N MET A 163 71.93 -4.40 39.94
CA MET A 163 71.49 -3.27 40.75
C MET A 163 70.04 -2.86 40.45
N LYS A 164 69.66 -2.77 39.17
CA LYS A 164 68.30 -2.39 38.77
C LYS A 164 67.25 -3.45 39.11
N ALA A 165 67.59 -4.72 38.92
CA ALA A 165 66.73 -5.85 39.31
C ALA A 165 66.74 -6.13 40.82
N GLY A 166 67.57 -5.45 41.61
CA GLY A 166 67.62 -5.59 43.07
C GLY A 166 68.11 -6.96 43.55
N VAL A 167 68.93 -7.65 42.75
CA VAL A 167 69.41 -9.01 43.06
C VAL A 167 70.93 -9.11 43.04
N SER A 168 71.47 -10.21 43.56
CA SER A 168 72.91 -10.47 43.50
C SER A 168 73.42 -10.64 42.05
N PRO A 169 74.68 -10.29 41.75
CA PRO A 169 75.26 -10.47 40.41
C PRO A 169 75.20 -11.92 39.91
N ALA A 170 75.35 -12.91 40.80
CA ALA A 170 75.25 -14.32 40.45
C ALA A 170 73.83 -14.73 40.02
N GLN A 171 72.80 -14.16 40.66
CA GLN A 171 71.41 -14.40 40.32
C GLN A 171 71.01 -13.68 39.03
N ALA A 172 71.44 -12.42 38.85
CA ALA A 172 71.28 -11.69 37.60
C ALA A 172 71.93 -12.44 36.43
N LYS A 173 73.13 -13.01 36.64
CA LYS A 173 73.82 -13.79 35.62
C LYS A 173 73.00 -15.02 35.19
N ARG A 174 72.45 -15.79 36.15
CA ARG A 174 71.58 -16.94 35.84
C ARG A 174 70.35 -16.54 35.02
N TRP A 175 69.71 -15.43 35.39
CA TRP A 175 68.56 -14.91 34.66
C TRP A 175 68.89 -14.46 33.24
N LEU A 176 70.05 -13.83 33.06
CA LEU A 176 70.54 -13.46 31.74
C LEU A 176 70.85 -14.69 30.89
N GLU A 177 71.50 -15.71 31.45
CA GLU A 177 71.75 -16.99 30.76
C GLU A 177 70.43 -17.67 30.34
N GLU A 178 69.39 -17.62 31.17
CA GLU A 178 68.05 -18.11 30.83
C GLU A 178 67.40 -17.31 29.69
N LEU A 179 67.49 -15.98 29.73
CA LEU A 179 66.96 -15.09 28.69
C LEU A 179 67.71 -15.24 27.36
N GLU A 180 69.02 -15.45 27.41
CA GLU A 180 69.86 -15.74 26.23
C GLU A 180 69.50 -17.10 25.63
N ARG A 181 69.31 -18.13 26.47
CA ARG A 181 68.81 -19.45 26.01
C ARG A 181 67.42 -19.36 25.39
N ALA A 182 66.56 -18.47 25.91
CA ALA A 182 65.25 -18.18 25.33
C ALA A 182 65.33 -17.34 24.04
N GLY A 183 66.53 -16.89 23.64
CA GLY A 183 66.78 -16.11 22.44
C GLY A 183 66.31 -14.65 22.52
N LEU A 184 66.11 -14.12 23.73
CA LEU A 184 65.58 -12.76 23.93
C LEU A 184 66.69 -11.69 24.02
N ILE A 185 67.89 -12.10 24.42
CA ILE A 185 69.06 -11.21 24.60
C ILE A 185 70.33 -11.88 24.07
N GLU A 186 71.39 -11.09 23.97
CA GLU A 186 72.75 -11.55 23.69
C GLU A 186 73.70 -11.04 24.77
N ILE A 187 74.60 -11.91 25.24
CA ILE A 187 75.62 -11.57 26.24
C ILE A 187 76.98 -11.43 25.54
N HIS A 188 77.54 -10.22 25.60
CA HIS A 188 78.80 -9.85 24.97
C HIS A 188 79.94 -9.77 26.00
N GLY A 189 81.02 -10.52 25.73
CA GLY A 189 82.28 -10.50 26.49
C GLY A 189 82.36 -11.58 27.57
N GLU A 190 83.01 -12.70 27.26
CA GLU A 190 83.42 -13.71 28.23
C GLU A 190 84.92 -13.59 28.52
N GLY A 191 85.28 -13.22 29.75
CA GLY A 191 86.65 -13.10 30.20
C GLY A 191 86.73 -12.84 31.70
N ARG A 192 87.90 -13.04 32.31
CA ARG A 192 88.15 -13.07 33.77
C ARG A 192 87.67 -11.84 34.57
N ASP A 193 87.22 -10.78 33.92
CA ASP A 193 86.57 -9.62 34.53
C ASP A 193 85.05 -9.80 34.49
N SER A 194 84.49 -10.10 35.66
CA SER A 194 83.17 -10.67 35.92
C SER A 194 81.93 -9.80 35.60
N ASN A 195 81.94 -8.98 34.54
CA ASN A 195 80.87 -8.01 34.25
C ASN A 195 80.55 -7.85 32.75
N PRO A 196 79.89 -8.86 32.13
CA PRO A 196 79.55 -8.86 30.70
C PRO A 196 78.56 -7.76 30.34
N LEU A 197 78.57 -7.35 29.06
CA LEU A 197 77.60 -6.43 28.48
C LEU A 197 76.45 -7.23 27.87
N VAL A 198 75.21 -6.74 28.01
CA VAL A 198 74.02 -7.44 27.54
C VAL A 198 73.20 -6.49 26.68
N SER A 199 72.63 -7.00 25.58
CA SER A 199 71.72 -6.27 24.69
C SER A 199 70.51 -7.13 24.32
N ILE A 200 69.40 -6.49 23.92
CA ILE A 200 68.30 -7.23 23.28
C ILE A 200 68.78 -7.83 21.96
N LYS A 201 68.39 -9.08 21.71
CA LYS A 201 68.63 -9.74 20.44
C LYS A 201 67.71 -9.14 19.37
N LYS A 202 68.29 -8.63 18.29
CA LYS A 202 67.54 -8.07 17.15
C LYS A 202 67.04 -9.15 16.20
#